data_AF-A0A938MWL7-F1
#
_entry.id   AF-A0A938MWL7-F1
#
_cell.length_a   1.000
_cell.length_b   1.000
_cell.length_c   1.000
_cell.angle_alpha   90.00
_cell.angle_beta   90.00
_cell.angle_gamma   90.00
#
_symmetry.space_group_name_H-M   'P 1'
#
loop_
_entity.id
_entity.type
_entity.pdbx_description
1 polymer ?
#
loop_
_entity_poly.entity_id
_entity_poly.type
_entity_poly.pdbx_seq_one_letter_code
_entity_poly.pdbx_strand_id
1 'polypeptide(L)'
;MASIPIRQGWRLRVCTGSSVGSEHDLAPGTYTLGSQRPADIVIPDPSIAARHVTLDVHADHVMVHDCSGGGVTLVNGKPATRARLAPGDTVTVGKFGFQMVNASLPSAPPAGLVARGERWLMSRPLHARAGIITGAVAITLYVLLQATGNPVLVPVALLAMSVVVPAMLLCYVVPRYDQSRISLRTLALTFLAGGTIGIVVTVVLSSLGAAATGGLLLLPVFAGLWEEPGKLAATAWRWRHPGYDRPMDGLILGMVSGLGFAVFETAGYGFTTIVAHMAATAGDGTAEVMESGLKQMFYVMVMRGLLSPFGHGLWTGMVVAAFWQEGRDLRRAARSRVFLKALAYAIGLHALWNVQMFIGYIGPLASGYLSVRLFRQLLQNKGFAT
;
A
#
# COMPACT_ATOMS: atom_id res chain seq x y z
N MET A 1 2.73 32.34 16.35
CA MET A 1 3.10 31.14 15.57
C MET A 1 1.93 30.79 14.68
N ALA A 2 1.98 31.21 13.41
CA ALA A 2 0.88 31.02 12.47
C ALA A 2 0.94 29.59 11.90
N SER A 3 -0.09 28.80 12.18
CA SER A 3 -0.33 27.53 11.51
C SER A 3 -0.53 27.79 10.02
N ILE A 4 0.32 27.19 9.18
CA ILE A 4 0.08 27.15 7.74
C ILE A 4 -1.14 26.24 7.54
N PRO A 5 -2.30 26.75 7.09
CA PRO A 5 -3.43 25.89 6.81
C PRO A 5 -3.09 25.12 5.54
N ILE A 6 -3.18 23.80 5.59
CA ILE A 6 -3.17 22.95 4.39
C ILE A 6 -4.41 23.34 3.59
N ARG A 7 -4.27 24.23 2.60
CA ARG A 7 -5.35 24.63 1.68
C ARG A 7 -5.65 23.47 0.73
N GLN A 8 -6.40 22.46 1.19
CA GLN A 8 -6.96 21.39 0.37
C GLN A 8 -8.23 21.92 -0.32
N GLY A 9 -8.09 22.42 -1.55
CA GLY A 9 -9.22 22.77 -2.41
C GLY A 9 -9.35 21.75 -3.53
N TRP A 10 -10.54 21.19 -3.73
CA TRP A 10 -10.87 20.51 -4.98
C TRP A 10 -11.21 21.58 -6.02
N ARG A 11 -10.97 21.31 -7.29
CA ARG A 11 -11.35 22.21 -8.38
C ARG A 11 -11.98 21.43 -9.50
N LEU A 12 -13.07 21.94 -10.06
CA LEU A 12 -13.70 21.39 -11.25
C LEU A 12 -13.30 22.23 -12.45
N ARG A 13 -12.56 21.64 -13.40
CA ARG A 13 -12.18 22.28 -14.66
C ARG A 13 -13.12 21.85 -15.77
N VAL A 14 -13.63 22.79 -16.55
CA VAL A 14 -14.44 22.51 -17.73
C VAL A 14 -13.54 22.16 -18.91
N CYS A 15 -13.72 20.98 -19.51
CA CYS A 15 -12.85 20.44 -20.57
C CYS A 15 -13.46 20.54 -21.96
N THR A 16 -14.79 20.65 -22.09
CA THR A 16 -15.48 20.81 -23.39
C THR A 16 -16.61 21.84 -23.32
N GLY A 17 -16.99 22.42 -24.46
CA GLY A 17 -18.07 23.42 -24.56
C GLY A 17 -17.60 24.88 -24.68
N SER A 18 -18.52 25.83 -24.49
CA SER A 18 -18.25 27.28 -24.61
C SER A 18 -17.41 27.86 -23.47
N SER A 19 -17.33 27.14 -22.35
CA SER A 19 -16.61 27.57 -21.13
C SER A 19 -15.34 26.77 -20.88
N VAL A 20 -14.74 26.17 -21.92
CA VAL A 20 -13.51 25.37 -21.79
C VAL A 20 -12.42 26.16 -21.09
N GLY A 21 -11.79 25.53 -20.09
CA GLY A 21 -10.75 26.13 -19.28
C GLY A 21 -11.25 26.89 -18.06
N SER A 22 -12.56 27.10 -17.89
CA SER A 22 -13.09 27.67 -16.66
C SER A 22 -12.91 26.69 -15.49
N GLU A 23 -12.67 27.24 -14.32
CA GLU A 23 -12.36 26.50 -13.11
C GLU A 23 -13.25 26.95 -11.95
N HIS A 24 -13.80 25.99 -11.22
CA HIS A 24 -14.62 26.23 -10.04
C HIS A 24 -13.94 25.62 -8.82
N ASP A 25 -13.57 26.47 -7.86
CA ASP A 25 -13.06 26.00 -6.57
C ASP A 25 -14.20 25.37 -5.75
N LEU A 26 -13.96 24.17 -5.25
CA LEU A 26 -14.87 23.35 -4.48
C LEU A 26 -14.31 23.20 -3.05
N ALA A 27 -14.91 23.94 -2.11
CA ALA A 27 -14.70 23.73 -0.69
C ALA A 27 -15.46 22.47 -0.22
N PRO A 28 -15.18 21.91 0.97
CA PRO A 28 -16.02 20.85 1.52
C PRO A 28 -17.50 21.28 1.62
N GLY A 29 -18.40 20.47 1.07
CA GLY A 29 -19.82 20.79 0.93
C GLY A 29 -20.48 20.04 -0.23
N THR A 30 -21.78 20.26 -0.43
CA THR A 30 -22.53 19.66 -1.54
C THR A 30 -22.74 20.72 -2.62
N TYR A 31 -22.39 20.37 -3.86
CA TYR A 31 -22.59 21.22 -5.04
C TYR A 31 -23.49 20.53 -6.04
N THR A 32 -24.29 21.31 -6.75
CA THR A 32 -25.19 20.84 -7.79
C THR A 32 -24.75 21.37 -9.14
N LEU A 33 -24.64 20.49 -10.15
CA LEU A 33 -24.39 20.86 -11.54
C LEU A 33 -25.64 20.58 -12.37
N GLY A 34 -26.09 21.56 -13.15
CA GLY A 34 -27.28 21.45 -13.97
C GLY A 34 -27.40 22.55 -15.03
N SER A 35 -28.48 22.52 -15.81
CA SER A 35 -28.66 23.47 -16.92
C SER A 35 -29.22 24.83 -16.54
N GLN A 36 -29.77 24.96 -15.33
CA GLN A 36 -30.37 26.20 -14.87
C GLN A 36 -30.26 26.36 -13.34
N ARG A 37 -30.51 27.58 -12.86
CA ARG A 37 -30.67 27.82 -11.42
C ARG A 37 -31.82 26.96 -10.86
N PRO A 38 -31.75 26.48 -9.60
CA PRO A 38 -30.81 26.88 -8.56
C PRO A 38 -29.52 26.03 -8.47
N ALA A 39 -29.06 25.37 -9.55
CA ALA A 39 -27.77 24.67 -9.53
C ALA A 39 -26.61 25.65 -9.22
N ASP A 40 -25.62 25.18 -8.46
CA ASP A 40 -24.41 25.95 -8.10
C ASP A 40 -23.49 26.15 -9.31
N ILE A 41 -23.40 25.12 -10.17
CA ILE A 41 -22.63 25.13 -11.41
C ILE A 41 -23.62 25.01 -12.57
N VAL A 42 -23.90 26.14 -13.22
CA VAL A 42 -24.90 26.23 -14.30
C VAL A 42 -24.22 26.11 -15.67
N ILE A 43 -24.63 25.12 -16.45
CA ILE A 43 -24.18 24.93 -17.85
C ILE A 43 -25.42 24.93 -18.74
N PRO A 44 -25.81 26.08 -19.32
CA PRO A 44 -27.08 26.23 -20.01
C PRO A 44 -27.06 25.52 -21.35
N ASP A 45 -27.37 24.23 -21.33
CA ASP A 45 -27.45 23.38 -22.52
C ASP A 45 -28.60 22.36 -22.41
N PRO A 46 -29.38 22.14 -23.48
CA PRO A 46 -30.49 21.19 -23.48
C PRO A 46 -30.11 19.73 -23.20
N SER A 47 -28.85 19.34 -23.44
CA SER A 47 -28.36 17.99 -23.12
C SER A 47 -28.11 17.75 -21.63
N ILE A 48 -28.27 18.77 -20.79
CA ILE A 48 -28.04 18.72 -19.35
C ILE A 48 -29.37 18.92 -18.61
N ALA A 49 -29.71 18.00 -17.71
CA ALA A 49 -30.88 18.14 -16.84
C ALA A 49 -30.76 19.36 -15.90
N ALA A 50 -31.90 19.91 -15.47
CA ALA A 50 -31.93 21.06 -14.55
C ALA A 50 -31.13 20.81 -13.25
N ARG A 51 -31.12 19.54 -12.80
CA ARG A 51 -30.22 19.02 -11.77
C ARG A 51 -29.62 17.72 -12.27
N HIS A 52 -28.44 17.78 -12.89
CA HIS A 52 -27.84 16.61 -13.53
C HIS A 52 -27.03 15.77 -12.55
N VAL A 53 -26.11 16.38 -11.82
CA VAL A 53 -25.29 15.68 -10.82
C VAL A 53 -25.16 16.48 -9.54
N THR A 54 -24.97 15.78 -8.43
CA THR A 54 -24.48 16.38 -7.18
C THR A 54 -23.07 15.89 -6.87
N LEU A 55 -22.25 16.81 -6.37
CA LEU A 55 -20.89 16.58 -5.92
C LEU A 55 -20.85 16.76 -4.41
N ASP A 56 -20.68 15.68 -3.66
CA ASP A 56 -20.44 15.73 -2.22
C ASP A 56 -18.92 15.77 -1.99
N VAL A 57 -18.43 16.94 -1.61
CA VAL A 57 -17.01 17.24 -1.45
C VAL A 57 -16.64 17.10 0.02
N HIS A 58 -15.81 16.11 0.33
CA HIS A 58 -15.20 15.90 1.63
C HIS A 58 -13.73 16.32 1.63
N ALA A 59 -13.13 16.41 2.81
CA ALA A 59 -11.72 16.79 2.96
C ALA A 59 -10.74 15.86 2.23
N ASP A 60 -11.12 14.59 2.00
CA ASP A 60 -10.25 13.56 1.41
C ASP A 60 -10.84 12.88 0.15
N HIS A 61 -12.05 13.23 -0.27
CA HIS A 61 -12.69 12.68 -1.47
C HIS A 61 -13.84 13.51 -1.99
N VAL A 62 -14.20 13.32 -3.26
CA VAL A 62 -15.41 13.86 -3.86
C VAL A 62 -16.26 12.68 -4.32
N MET A 63 -17.55 12.67 -4.00
CA MET A 63 -18.52 11.72 -4.54
C MET A 63 -19.38 12.42 -5.58
N VAL A 64 -19.49 11.84 -6.77
CA VAL A 64 -20.49 12.25 -7.76
C VAL A 64 -21.70 11.33 -7.72
N HIS A 65 -22.87 11.93 -7.84
CA HIS A 65 -24.16 11.26 -7.85
C HIS A 65 -24.96 11.74 -9.06
N ASP A 66 -25.43 10.81 -9.89
CA ASP A 66 -26.34 11.12 -10.98
C ASP A 66 -27.74 11.42 -10.44
N CYS A 67 -28.26 12.60 -10.78
CA CYS A 67 -29.57 13.11 -10.42
C CYS A 67 -30.44 13.42 -11.63
N SER A 68 -29.99 13.07 -12.84
CA SER A 68 -30.58 13.53 -14.10
C SER A 68 -31.97 12.98 -14.41
N GLY A 69 -32.42 11.94 -13.70
CA GLY A 69 -33.76 11.36 -13.85
C GLY A 69 -34.04 10.67 -15.19
N GLY A 70 -33.01 10.43 -16.01
CA GLY A 70 -33.12 9.83 -17.34
C GLY A 70 -31.94 10.11 -18.28
N GLY A 71 -31.05 11.04 -17.91
CA GLY A 71 -29.76 11.23 -18.58
C GLY A 71 -28.72 10.18 -18.17
N VAL A 72 -27.52 10.29 -18.76
CA VAL A 72 -26.38 9.43 -18.41
C VAL A 72 -25.23 10.30 -17.94
N THR A 73 -24.79 10.07 -16.71
CA THR A 73 -23.49 10.56 -16.22
C THR A 73 -22.41 9.51 -16.50
N LEU A 74 -21.35 9.92 -17.19
CA LEU A 74 -20.17 9.07 -17.40
C LEU A 74 -19.03 9.52 -16.48
N VAL A 75 -18.33 8.57 -15.87
CA VAL A 75 -17.07 8.81 -15.16
C VAL A 75 -15.98 8.02 -15.86
N ASN A 76 -14.97 8.73 -16.38
CA ASN A 76 -13.89 8.17 -17.22
C ASN A 76 -14.44 7.29 -18.37
N GLY A 77 -15.51 7.77 -19.02
CA GLY A 77 -16.15 7.10 -20.16
C GLY A 77 -17.10 5.95 -19.82
N LYS A 78 -17.33 5.63 -18.53
CA LYS A 78 -18.24 4.57 -18.10
C LYS A 78 -19.49 5.15 -17.40
N PRO A 79 -20.70 4.65 -17.68
CA PRO A 79 -21.91 5.07 -16.94
C PRO A 79 -21.78 4.84 -15.44
N ALA A 80 -22.16 5.84 -14.65
CA ALA A 80 -22.10 5.77 -13.19
C ALA A 80 -23.27 6.53 -12.56
N THR A 81 -24.06 5.83 -11.74
CA THR A 81 -25.10 6.45 -10.88
C THR A 81 -24.49 7.07 -9.62
N ARG A 82 -23.40 6.49 -9.10
CA ARG A 82 -22.60 7.03 -8.01
C ARG A 82 -21.14 6.62 -8.17
N ALA A 83 -20.20 7.54 -7.99
CA ALA A 83 -18.78 7.22 -8.06
C ALA A 83 -17.92 8.14 -7.19
N ARG A 84 -16.81 7.63 -6.67
CA ARG A 84 -15.77 8.45 -6.03
C ARG A 84 -14.84 9.01 -7.10
N LEU A 85 -14.60 10.33 -7.07
CA LEU A 85 -13.69 11.04 -7.94
C LEU A 85 -12.35 11.30 -7.25
N ALA A 86 -11.29 11.20 -8.03
CA ALA A 86 -9.92 11.57 -7.68
C ALA A 86 -9.40 12.64 -8.66
N PRO A 87 -8.30 13.34 -8.34
CA PRO A 87 -7.70 14.30 -9.27
C PRO A 87 -7.32 13.61 -10.58
N GLY A 88 -7.65 14.25 -11.71
CA GLY A 88 -7.47 13.74 -13.06
C GLY A 88 -8.70 13.05 -13.65
N ASP A 89 -9.64 12.58 -12.83
CA ASP A 89 -10.86 11.93 -13.31
C ASP A 89 -11.75 12.90 -14.09
N THR A 90 -12.39 12.38 -15.13
CA THR A 90 -13.34 13.14 -15.96
C THR A 90 -14.77 12.70 -15.70
N VAL A 91 -15.66 13.66 -15.45
CA VAL A 91 -17.11 13.48 -15.42
C VAL A 91 -17.69 14.04 -16.71
N THR A 92 -18.47 13.26 -17.43
CA THR A 92 -19.19 13.74 -18.63
C THR A 92 -20.68 13.73 -18.36
N VAL A 93 -21.34 14.86 -18.60
CA VAL A 93 -22.79 15.03 -18.56
C VAL A 93 -23.26 15.63 -19.88
N GLY A 94 -24.21 14.96 -20.54
CA GLY A 94 -24.56 15.32 -21.93
C GLY A 94 -23.32 15.30 -22.83
N LYS A 95 -23.02 16.42 -23.49
CA LYS A 95 -21.81 16.61 -24.32
C LYS A 95 -20.63 17.30 -23.59
N PHE A 96 -20.78 17.61 -22.29
CA PHE A 96 -19.81 18.39 -21.53
C PHE A 96 -18.97 17.49 -20.62
N GLY A 97 -17.65 17.61 -20.73
CA GLY A 97 -16.68 16.95 -19.88
C GLY A 97 -16.08 17.91 -18.86
N PHE A 98 -15.93 17.44 -17.64
CA PHE A 98 -15.35 18.15 -16.50
C PHE A 98 -14.24 17.30 -15.91
N GLN A 99 -13.10 17.90 -15.58
CA GLN A 99 -12.00 17.20 -14.92
C GLN A 99 -11.86 17.68 -13.47
N MET A 100 -11.71 16.74 -12.56
CA MET A 100 -11.32 17.05 -11.18
C MET A 100 -9.85 17.39 -11.13
N VAL A 101 -9.51 18.54 -10.57
CA VAL A 101 -8.14 19.00 -10.39
C VAL A 101 -7.89 19.21 -8.90
N ASN A 102 -6.69 18.86 -8.44
CA ASN A 102 -6.25 19.23 -7.11
C ASN A 102 -5.72 20.67 -7.16
N ALA A 103 -6.30 21.59 -6.41
CA ALA A 103 -5.90 23.01 -6.42
C ALA A 103 -4.45 23.24 -5.97
N SER A 104 -3.78 22.20 -5.45
CA SER A 104 -2.39 22.24 -4.95
C SER A 104 -1.31 21.95 -6.01
N LEU A 105 -1.68 21.54 -7.23
CA LEU A 105 -0.69 21.29 -8.30
C LEU A 105 -0.72 22.45 -9.32
N PRO A 106 0.41 23.15 -9.54
CA PRO A 106 0.53 24.09 -10.64
C PRO A 106 0.20 23.39 -11.97
N SER A 107 -0.35 24.14 -12.93
CA SER A 107 -0.41 23.70 -14.33
C SER A 107 0.98 23.21 -14.77
N ALA A 108 1.01 22.09 -15.49
CA ALA A 108 2.26 21.42 -15.86
C ALA A 108 3.29 22.42 -16.41
N PRO A 109 4.58 22.34 -16.00
CA PRO A 109 5.59 23.26 -16.48
C PRO A 109 5.69 23.19 -18.01
N PRO A 110 6.02 24.31 -18.69
CA PRO A 110 6.13 24.35 -20.14
C PRO A 110 7.07 23.25 -20.63
N ALA A 111 6.64 22.52 -21.66
CA ALA A 111 7.34 21.39 -22.25
C ALA A 111 8.66 21.86 -22.88
N GLY A 112 9.71 22.01 -22.09
CA GLY A 112 10.98 22.55 -22.58
C GLY A 112 12.22 22.23 -21.74
N LEU A 113 12.08 21.82 -20.47
CA LEU A 113 13.24 21.69 -19.58
C LEU A 113 13.33 20.37 -18.81
N VAL A 114 12.70 19.30 -19.29
CA VAL A 114 12.87 17.96 -18.68
C VAL A 114 14.17 17.37 -19.22
N ALA A 115 15.19 17.31 -18.35
CA ALA A 115 16.50 16.75 -18.66
C ALA A 115 16.37 15.31 -19.20
N ARG A 116 17.27 14.89 -20.10
CA ARG A 116 17.23 13.55 -20.73
C ARG A 116 17.05 12.40 -19.71
N GLY A 117 17.64 12.53 -18.52
CA GLY A 117 17.49 11.56 -17.43
C GLY A 117 16.09 11.49 -16.82
N GLU A 118 15.47 12.64 -16.56
CA GLU A 118 14.08 12.70 -16.07
C GLU A 118 13.11 12.10 -17.09
N ARG A 119 13.32 12.37 -18.39
CA ARG A 119 12.48 11.83 -19.47
C ARG A 119 12.56 10.30 -19.56
N TRP A 120 13.76 9.72 -19.41
CA TRP A 120 13.94 8.27 -19.36
C TRP A 120 13.30 7.64 -18.13
N LEU A 121 13.42 8.26 -16.96
CA LEU A 121 12.80 7.73 -15.75
C LEU A 121 11.28 7.80 -15.84
N MET A 122 10.73 8.92 -16.31
CA MET A 122 9.29 9.12 -16.47
C MET A 122 8.67 8.21 -17.55
N SER A 123 9.47 7.69 -18.50
CA SER A 123 9.00 6.70 -19.47
C SER A 123 8.86 5.28 -18.88
N ARG A 124 9.30 5.04 -17.64
CA ARG A 124 9.19 3.74 -16.96
C ARG A 124 7.87 3.64 -16.20
N PRO A 125 7.29 2.43 -16.09
CA PRO A 125 6.08 2.23 -15.29
C PRO A 125 6.34 2.57 -13.81
N LEU A 126 5.30 2.93 -13.07
CA LEU A 126 5.41 3.44 -11.69
C LEU A 126 6.22 2.52 -10.76
N HIS A 127 5.99 1.20 -10.81
CA HIS A 127 6.73 0.23 -10.01
C HIS A 127 8.23 0.23 -10.32
N ALA A 128 8.62 0.32 -11.60
CA ALA A 128 10.02 0.37 -11.99
C ALA A 128 10.67 1.68 -11.51
N ARG A 129 9.97 2.82 -11.62
CA ARG A 129 10.44 4.10 -11.07
C ARG A 129 10.66 4.01 -9.56
N ALA A 130 9.70 3.46 -8.83
CA ALA A 130 9.80 3.27 -7.38
C ALA A 130 11.00 2.39 -7.01
N GLY A 131 11.20 1.26 -7.69
CA GLY A 131 12.35 0.39 -7.46
C GLY A 131 13.70 1.03 -7.81
N ILE A 132 13.79 1.78 -8.92
CA ILE A 132 15.01 2.50 -9.31
C ILE A 132 15.36 3.56 -8.27
N ILE A 133 14.39 4.40 -7.87
CA ILE A 133 14.62 5.49 -6.92
C ILE A 133 15.02 4.94 -5.56
N THR A 134 14.23 4.02 -5.00
CA THR A 134 14.52 3.44 -3.68
C THR A 134 15.79 2.60 -3.68
N GLY A 135 16.04 1.84 -4.75
CA GLY A 135 17.28 1.08 -4.94
C GLY A 135 18.51 1.97 -5.03
N ALA A 136 18.45 3.08 -5.77
CA ALA A 136 19.55 4.04 -5.85
C ALA A 136 19.85 4.66 -4.49
N VAL A 137 18.82 5.04 -3.72
CA VAL A 137 18.99 5.54 -2.34
C VAL A 137 19.62 4.47 -1.44
N ALA A 138 19.13 3.24 -1.48
CA ALA A 138 19.66 2.13 -0.70
C ALA A 138 21.14 1.84 -1.00
N ILE A 139 21.50 1.76 -2.28
CA ILE A 139 22.89 1.57 -2.73
C ILE A 139 23.76 2.75 -2.28
N THR A 140 23.29 3.98 -2.45
CA THR A 140 24.03 5.18 -2.05
C THR A 140 24.31 5.18 -0.55
N LEU A 141 23.30 4.91 0.27
CA LEU A 141 23.45 4.86 1.72
C LEU A 141 24.38 3.72 2.16
N TYR A 142 24.29 2.55 1.52
CA TYR A 142 25.20 1.44 1.79
C TYR A 142 26.65 1.78 1.42
N VAL A 143 26.89 2.36 0.23
CA VAL A 143 28.22 2.77 -0.20
C VAL A 143 28.79 3.87 0.71
N LEU A 144 27.97 4.84 1.12
CA LEU A 144 28.40 5.87 2.07
C LEU A 144 28.73 5.27 3.45
N LEU A 145 27.94 4.31 3.91
CA LEU A 145 28.21 3.58 5.15
C LEU A 145 29.56 2.83 5.07
N GLN A 146 29.82 2.11 3.97
CA GLN A 146 31.11 1.44 3.73
C GLN A 146 32.28 2.42 3.69
N ALA A 147 32.13 3.52 2.93
CA ALA A 147 33.22 4.46 2.67
C ALA A 147 33.57 5.32 3.89
N THR A 148 32.59 5.65 4.73
CA THR A 148 32.77 6.55 5.87
C THR A 148 32.90 5.82 7.20
N GLY A 149 32.43 4.57 7.29
CA GLY A 149 32.30 3.85 8.56
C GLY A 149 31.35 4.53 9.56
N ASN A 150 30.51 5.47 9.13
CA ASN A 150 29.68 6.27 10.02
C ASN A 150 28.47 5.45 10.54
N PRO A 151 28.41 5.09 11.84
CA PRO A 151 27.35 4.25 12.38
C PRO A 151 25.98 4.93 12.36
N VAL A 152 25.91 6.27 12.25
CA VAL A 152 24.65 7.03 12.11
C VAL A 152 23.91 6.63 10.83
N LEU A 153 24.62 6.14 9.81
CA LEU A 153 24.01 5.69 8.57
C LEU A 153 23.37 4.30 8.67
N VAL A 154 23.68 3.51 9.71
CA VAL A 154 23.19 2.12 9.84
C VAL A 154 21.65 2.05 9.86
N PRO A 155 20.92 2.79 10.71
CA PRO A 155 19.45 2.65 10.76
C PRO A 155 18.78 3.07 9.45
N VAL A 156 19.27 4.13 8.80
CA VAL A 156 18.69 4.62 7.55
C VAL A 156 19.04 3.72 6.37
N ALA A 157 20.25 3.14 6.33
CA ALA A 157 20.63 2.15 5.32
C ALA A 157 19.78 0.88 5.44
N LEU A 158 19.57 0.37 6.65
CA LEU A 158 18.70 -0.79 6.90
C LEU A 158 17.28 -0.55 6.39
N LEU A 159 16.67 0.58 6.76
CA LEU A 159 15.31 0.91 6.28
C LEU A 159 15.25 1.11 4.76
N ALA A 160 16.23 1.80 4.18
CA ALA A 160 16.28 2.05 2.74
C ALA A 160 16.45 0.76 1.93
N MET A 161 17.30 -0.17 2.37
CA MET A 161 17.47 -1.46 1.72
C MET A 161 16.20 -2.33 1.84
N SER A 162 15.53 -2.31 2.99
CA SER A 162 14.30 -3.07 3.21
C SER A 162 13.12 -2.60 2.36
N VAL A 163 13.02 -1.30 2.04
CA VAL A 163 11.82 -0.74 1.39
C VAL A 163 11.77 -0.94 -0.13
N VAL A 164 12.90 -1.25 -0.77
CA VAL A 164 13.03 -1.24 -2.25
C VAL A 164 11.94 -2.08 -2.91
N VAL A 165 11.87 -3.35 -2.50
CA VAL A 165 10.99 -4.34 -3.09
C VAL A 165 9.52 -4.14 -2.64
N PRO A 166 9.21 -3.89 -1.36
CA PRO A 166 7.88 -3.47 -0.90
C PRO A 166 7.31 -2.26 -1.64
N ALA A 167 8.09 -1.19 -1.85
CA ALA A 167 7.65 0.00 -2.57
C ALA A 167 7.34 -0.32 -4.03
N MET A 168 8.19 -1.10 -4.69
CA MET A 168 7.98 -1.56 -6.05
C MET A 168 6.68 -2.37 -6.17
N LEU A 169 6.42 -3.30 -5.23
CA LEU A 169 5.22 -4.14 -5.25
C LEU A 169 3.94 -3.33 -5.03
N LEU A 170 3.92 -2.40 -4.07
CA LEU A 170 2.77 -1.52 -3.85
C LEU A 170 2.45 -0.68 -5.07
N CYS A 171 3.49 -0.14 -5.73
CA CYS A 171 3.37 0.62 -6.97
C CYS A 171 2.95 -0.23 -8.18
N TYR A 172 3.02 -1.57 -8.09
CA TYR A 172 2.54 -2.50 -9.10
C TYR A 172 1.10 -2.93 -8.83
N VAL A 173 0.78 -3.29 -7.59
CA VAL A 173 -0.50 -3.89 -7.20
C VAL A 173 -1.60 -2.82 -7.07
N VAL A 174 -1.35 -1.73 -6.34
CA VAL A 174 -2.41 -0.76 -6.02
C VAL A 174 -3.05 -0.19 -7.29
N PRO A 175 -2.32 0.37 -8.27
CA PRO A 175 -2.94 0.93 -9.47
C PRO A 175 -3.67 -0.09 -10.35
N ARG A 176 -3.36 -1.39 -10.18
CA ARG A 176 -3.89 -2.46 -11.03
C ARG A 176 -5.16 -3.09 -10.46
N TYR A 177 -5.30 -3.11 -9.15
CA TYR A 177 -6.37 -3.85 -8.46
C TYR A 177 -7.28 -2.98 -7.58
N ASP A 178 -6.86 -1.77 -7.20
CA ASP A 178 -7.67 -0.88 -6.38
C ASP A 178 -8.81 -0.26 -7.21
N GLN A 179 -10.04 -0.67 -6.90
CA GLN A 179 -11.27 -0.08 -7.47
C GLN A 179 -11.94 0.90 -6.50
N SER A 180 -11.57 0.86 -5.21
CA SER A 180 -12.17 1.65 -4.13
C SER A 180 -11.45 2.99 -3.91
N ARG A 181 -10.36 3.21 -4.65
CA ARG A 181 -9.50 4.41 -4.61
C ARG A 181 -9.03 4.68 -3.18
N ILE A 182 -8.38 3.68 -2.60
CA ILE A 182 -7.80 3.75 -1.26
C ILE A 182 -6.77 4.89 -1.24
N SER A 183 -6.98 5.86 -0.34
CA SER A 183 -6.11 7.03 -0.28
C SER A 183 -4.67 6.66 0.09
N LEU A 184 -3.69 7.41 -0.42
CA LEU A 184 -2.27 7.25 -0.05
C LEU A 184 -2.08 7.34 1.48
N ARG A 185 -2.85 8.20 2.16
CA ARG A 185 -2.87 8.29 3.63
C ARG A 185 -3.26 6.95 4.27
N THR A 186 -4.30 6.29 3.77
CA THR A 186 -4.72 4.97 4.27
C THR A 186 -3.62 3.92 4.05
N LEU A 187 -3.01 3.90 2.87
CA LEU A 187 -1.94 2.97 2.55
C LEU A 187 -0.73 3.21 3.48
N ALA A 188 -0.29 4.46 3.62
CA ALA A 188 0.85 4.82 4.47
C ALA A 188 0.60 4.49 5.96
N LEU A 189 -0.57 4.81 6.49
CA LEU A 189 -0.90 4.50 7.89
C LEU A 189 -1.02 2.99 8.13
N THR A 190 -1.58 2.24 7.18
CA THR A 190 -1.66 0.77 7.28
C THR A 190 -0.29 0.13 7.20
N PHE A 191 0.61 0.66 6.35
CA PHE A 191 1.98 0.21 6.23
C PHE A 191 2.74 0.42 7.56
N LEU A 192 2.65 1.62 8.13
CA LEU A 192 3.25 1.94 9.42
C LEU A 192 2.65 1.10 10.56
N ALA A 193 1.33 0.90 10.57
CA ALA A 193 0.67 0.04 11.54
C ALA A 193 1.16 -1.41 11.44
N GLY A 194 1.32 -1.94 10.23
CA GLY A 194 1.89 -3.27 10.01
C GLY A 194 3.31 -3.41 10.56
N GLY A 195 4.15 -2.40 10.31
CA GLY A 195 5.53 -2.33 10.80
C GLY A 195 5.70 -2.09 12.30
N THR A 196 4.67 -1.57 12.99
CA THR A 196 4.74 -1.19 14.41
C THR A 196 3.79 -2.03 15.25
N ILE A 197 2.47 -1.81 15.13
CA ILE A 197 1.43 -2.56 15.83
C ILE A 197 1.57 -4.06 15.53
N GLY A 198 1.84 -4.42 14.28
CA GLY A 198 2.07 -5.82 13.90
C GLY A 198 3.19 -6.45 14.73
N ILE A 199 4.37 -5.82 14.78
CA ILE A 199 5.51 -6.31 15.58
C ILE A 199 5.17 -6.36 17.07
N VAL A 200 4.56 -5.29 17.62
CA VAL A 200 4.19 -5.24 19.05
C VAL A 200 3.26 -6.39 19.41
N VAL A 201 2.21 -6.62 18.61
CA VAL A 201 1.27 -7.71 18.84
C VAL A 201 1.96 -9.07 18.70
N THR A 202 2.82 -9.27 17.71
CA THR A 202 3.60 -10.50 17.55
C THR A 202 4.46 -10.79 18.77
N VAL A 203 5.19 -9.79 19.28
CA VAL A 203 6.03 -9.94 20.47
C VAL A 203 5.17 -10.32 21.67
N VAL A 204 4.09 -9.58 21.95
CA VAL A 204 3.19 -9.86 23.08
C VAL A 204 2.61 -11.28 22.99
N LEU A 205 2.06 -11.65 21.83
CA LEU A 205 1.45 -12.98 21.66
C LEU A 205 2.48 -14.11 21.80
N SER A 206 3.67 -13.94 21.21
CA SER A 206 4.73 -14.94 21.33
C SER A 206 5.22 -15.09 22.77
N SER A 207 5.34 -14.00 23.54
CA SER A 207 5.72 -14.05 24.96
C SER A 207 4.68 -14.77 25.81
N LEU A 208 3.39 -14.54 25.56
CA LEU A 208 2.31 -15.26 26.24
C LEU A 208 2.30 -16.75 25.87
N GLY A 209 2.49 -17.07 24.58
CA GLY A 209 2.60 -18.45 24.11
C GLY A 209 3.79 -19.19 24.69
N ALA A 210 4.92 -18.50 24.87
CA ALA A 210 6.12 -19.06 25.49
C ALA A 210 5.86 -19.51 26.93
N ALA A 211 5.22 -18.64 27.72
CA ALA A 211 4.90 -18.92 29.12
C ALA A 211 3.99 -20.15 29.25
N ALA A 212 3.07 -20.36 28.29
CA ALA A 212 2.15 -21.49 28.30
C ALA A 212 2.77 -22.83 27.83
N THR A 213 3.86 -22.79 27.06
CA THR A 213 4.39 -23.97 26.35
C THR A 213 5.86 -24.30 26.68
N GLY A 214 6.43 -23.64 27.69
CA GLY A 214 7.85 -23.82 28.03
C GLY A 214 8.80 -23.37 26.90
N GLY A 215 8.35 -22.44 26.05
CA GLY A 215 9.13 -21.93 24.92
C GLY A 215 9.06 -22.76 23.62
N LEU A 216 8.36 -23.90 23.58
CA LEU A 216 8.25 -24.70 22.35
C LEU A 216 7.66 -23.91 21.17
N LEU A 217 6.64 -23.08 21.43
CA LEU A 217 6.01 -22.26 20.39
C LEU A 217 6.79 -20.98 20.03
N LEU A 218 7.99 -20.79 20.57
CA LEU A 218 8.92 -19.73 20.15
C LEU A 218 9.84 -20.16 19.01
N LEU A 219 9.86 -21.45 18.63
CA LEU A 219 10.68 -21.90 17.51
C LEU A 219 10.29 -21.14 16.23
N PRO A 220 11.25 -20.76 15.35
CA PRO A 220 10.97 -19.95 14.16
C PRO A 220 9.87 -20.53 13.26
N VAL A 221 9.76 -21.86 13.17
CA VAL A 221 8.69 -22.54 12.40
C VAL A 221 7.26 -22.12 12.82
N PHE A 222 7.08 -21.68 14.06
CA PHE A 222 5.79 -21.23 14.60
C PHE A 222 5.55 -19.72 14.49
N ALA A 223 6.49 -18.94 13.97
CA ALA A 223 6.39 -17.47 13.91
C ALA A 223 5.06 -16.98 13.27
N GLY A 224 4.58 -17.67 12.23
CA GLY A 224 3.31 -17.36 11.56
C GLY A 224 2.08 -17.39 12.48
N LEU A 225 2.09 -18.16 13.57
CA LEU A 225 1.01 -18.17 14.58
C LEU A 225 0.84 -16.82 15.28
N TRP A 226 1.93 -16.06 15.40
CA TRP A 226 1.99 -14.80 16.13
C TRP A 226 1.99 -13.60 15.18
N GLU A 227 2.61 -13.76 14.02
CA GLU A 227 2.75 -12.71 13.02
C GLU A 227 1.44 -12.38 12.29
N GLU A 228 0.72 -13.37 11.79
CA GLU A 228 -0.48 -13.12 10.99
C GLU A 228 -1.62 -12.46 11.80
N PRO A 229 -1.89 -12.82 13.06
CA PRO A 229 -2.80 -12.06 13.91
C PRO A 229 -2.37 -10.61 14.13
N GLY A 230 -1.06 -10.35 14.31
CA GLY A 230 -0.53 -9.00 14.46
C GLY A 230 -0.72 -8.14 13.22
N LYS A 231 -0.41 -8.68 12.05
CA LYS A 231 -0.58 -7.99 10.77
C LYS A 231 -2.06 -7.79 10.40
N LEU A 232 -2.96 -8.70 10.79
CA LEU A 232 -4.41 -8.51 10.68
C LEU A 232 -4.87 -7.38 11.62
N ALA A 233 -4.43 -7.37 12.88
CA ALA A 233 -4.77 -6.33 13.86
C ALA A 233 -4.33 -4.92 13.41
N ALA A 234 -3.21 -4.80 12.70
CA ALA A 234 -2.77 -3.54 12.11
C ALA A 234 -3.77 -2.92 11.10
N THR A 235 -4.71 -3.70 10.56
CA THR A 235 -5.78 -3.22 9.68
C THR A 235 -7.07 -2.82 10.42
N ALA A 236 -7.13 -3.05 11.74
CA ALA A 236 -8.37 -2.95 12.53
C ALA A 236 -9.01 -1.57 12.53
N TRP A 237 -8.20 -0.51 12.45
CA TRP A 237 -8.67 0.87 12.36
C TRP A 237 -9.56 1.13 11.12
N ARG A 238 -9.57 0.19 10.15
CA ARG A 238 -10.32 0.31 8.91
C ARG A 238 -11.43 -0.73 8.70
N TRP A 239 -11.67 -1.62 9.67
CA TRP A 239 -12.71 -2.65 9.56
C TRP A 239 -14.13 -2.09 9.44
N ARG A 240 -14.39 -0.90 9.98
CA ARG A 240 -15.73 -0.27 9.94
C ARG A 240 -15.89 0.76 8.82
N HIS A 241 -14.91 0.90 7.93
CA HIS A 241 -15.02 1.91 6.88
C HIS A 241 -16.00 1.48 5.79
N PRO A 242 -17.04 2.29 5.49
CA PRO A 242 -18.10 1.89 4.56
C PRO A 242 -17.60 1.78 3.12
N GLY A 243 -16.59 2.57 2.73
CA GLY A 243 -16.08 2.56 1.36
C GLY A 243 -15.01 1.51 1.04
N TYR A 244 -14.61 0.68 2.01
CA TYR A 244 -13.60 -0.38 1.82
C TYR A 244 -14.18 -1.72 2.25
N ASP A 245 -15.20 -2.19 1.56
CA ASP A 245 -16.01 -3.37 1.90
C ASP A 245 -15.73 -4.58 1.03
N ARG A 246 -14.94 -4.44 -0.04
CA ARG A 246 -14.69 -5.52 -0.97
C ARG A 246 -13.56 -6.42 -0.47
N PRO A 247 -13.60 -7.73 -0.76
CA PRO A 247 -12.48 -8.63 -0.47
C PRO A 247 -11.14 -8.16 -1.06
N MET A 248 -11.17 -7.52 -2.23
CA MET A 248 -9.99 -6.90 -2.82
C MET A 248 -9.41 -5.75 -1.99
N ASP A 249 -10.25 -4.95 -1.31
CA ASP A 249 -9.78 -3.90 -0.41
C ASP A 249 -9.05 -4.50 0.79
N GLY A 250 -9.61 -5.58 1.35
CA GLY A 250 -8.97 -6.36 2.39
C GLY A 250 -7.63 -6.95 1.93
N LEU A 251 -7.57 -7.44 0.69
CA LEU A 251 -6.34 -7.95 0.09
C LEU A 251 -5.25 -6.88 0.00
N ILE A 252 -5.59 -5.68 -0.50
CA ILE A 252 -4.65 -4.57 -0.64
C ILE A 252 -4.21 -4.08 0.74
N LEU A 253 -5.13 -3.85 1.68
CA LEU A 253 -4.79 -3.41 3.04
C LEU A 253 -3.97 -4.45 3.80
N GLY A 254 -4.27 -5.73 3.63
CA GLY A 254 -3.49 -6.82 4.20
C GLY A 254 -2.09 -6.91 3.61
N MET A 255 -1.95 -6.75 2.29
CA MET A 255 -0.64 -6.70 1.65
C MET A 255 0.19 -5.52 2.14
N VAL A 256 -0.42 -4.35 2.24
CA VAL A 256 0.24 -3.14 2.76
C VAL A 256 0.70 -3.34 4.20
N SER A 257 -0.12 -3.96 5.05
CA SER A 257 0.24 -4.31 6.43
C SER A 257 1.41 -5.30 6.47
N GLY A 258 1.33 -6.39 5.72
CA GLY A 258 2.37 -7.42 5.67
C GLY A 258 3.70 -6.91 5.11
N LEU A 259 3.66 -6.04 4.09
CA LEU A 259 4.85 -5.39 3.55
C LEU A 259 5.47 -4.39 4.54
N GLY A 260 4.63 -3.65 5.28
CA GLY A 260 5.08 -2.81 6.38
C GLY A 260 5.82 -3.62 7.44
N PHE A 261 5.21 -4.73 7.89
CA PHE A 261 5.85 -5.67 8.80
C PHE A 261 7.20 -6.16 8.27
N ALA A 262 7.25 -6.61 7.02
CA ALA A 262 8.46 -7.14 6.39
C ALA A 262 9.61 -6.12 6.33
N VAL A 263 9.32 -4.82 6.15
CA VAL A 263 10.36 -3.78 6.13
C VAL A 263 11.05 -3.64 7.48
N PHE A 264 10.27 -3.52 8.55
CA PHE A 264 10.82 -3.34 9.89
C PHE A 264 11.46 -4.63 10.40
N GLU A 265 10.85 -5.77 10.11
CA GLU A 265 11.41 -7.08 10.46
C GLU A 265 12.76 -7.31 9.77
N THR A 266 12.85 -7.04 8.45
CA THR A 266 14.09 -7.20 7.69
C THR A 266 15.17 -6.24 8.18
N ALA A 267 14.82 -4.99 8.50
CA ALA A 267 15.75 -4.04 9.11
C ALA A 267 16.26 -4.55 10.48
N GLY A 268 15.38 -5.15 11.28
CA GLY A 268 15.73 -5.80 12.55
C GLY A 268 16.72 -6.96 12.37
N TYR A 269 16.51 -7.85 11.40
CA TYR A 269 17.46 -8.93 11.08
C TYR A 269 18.81 -8.40 10.60
N GLY A 270 18.83 -7.35 9.77
CA GLY A 270 20.10 -6.72 9.37
C GLY A 270 20.85 -6.12 10.56
N PHE A 271 20.13 -5.46 11.48
CA PHE A 271 20.70 -4.91 12.70
C PHE A 271 21.28 -5.98 13.62
N THR A 272 20.51 -7.03 13.94
CA THR A 272 20.97 -8.11 14.82
C THR A 272 22.14 -8.87 14.23
N THR A 273 22.22 -9.01 12.90
CA THR A 273 23.37 -9.60 12.20
C THR A 273 24.65 -8.81 12.46
N ILE A 274 24.60 -7.48 12.34
CA ILE A 274 25.78 -6.63 12.62
C ILE A 274 26.18 -6.76 14.10
N VAL A 275 25.23 -6.64 15.01
CA VAL A 275 25.50 -6.70 16.46
C VAL A 275 26.09 -8.06 16.85
N ALA A 276 25.53 -9.16 16.35
CA ALA A 276 26.03 -10.50 16.61
C ALA A 276 27.45 -10.70 16.06
N HIS A 277 27.71 -10.19 14.85
CA HIS A 277 29.05 -10.26 14.25
C HIS A 277 30.07 -9.48 15.07
N MET A 278 29.75 -8.23 15.46
CA MET A 278 30.63 -7.42 16.30
C MET A 278 30.90 -8.06 17.67
N ALA A 279 29.92 -8.74 18.26
CA ALA A 279 30.09 -9.46 19.51
C ALA A 279 30.98 -10.71 19.34
N ALA A 280 30.85 -11.42 18.22
CA ALA A 280 31.62 -12.64 17.94
C ALA A 280 33.11 -12.35 17.66
N THR A 281 33.43 -11.18 17.13
CA THR A 281 34.80 -10.77 16.77
C THR A 281 35.35 -9.73 17.75
N ALA A 282 34.84 -9.71 19.00
CA ALA A 282 35.27 -8.80 20.05
C ALA A 282 36.71 -9.14 20.49
N GLY A 283 37.69 -8.61 19.75
CA GLY A 283 39.11 -8.91 19.92
C GLY A 283 39.94 -8.71 18.65
N ASP A 284 39.27 -8.73 17.49
CA ASP A 284 39.90 -8.52 16.18
C ASP A 284 39.99 -7.02 15.83
N GLY A 285 40.75 -6.69 14.78
CA GLY A 285 40.89 -5.32 14.29
C GLY A 285 39.54 -4.68 13.93
N THR A 286 39.22 -3.54 14.55
CA THR A 286 37.91 -2.89 14.47
C THR A 286 37.44 -2.57 13.04
N ALA A 287 38.37 -2.29 12.12
CA ALA A 287 38.05 -2.00 10.72
C ALA A 287 37.62 -3.25 9.93
N GLU A 288 38.34 -4.37 10.05
CA GLU A 288 38.02 -5.63 9.36
C GLU A 288 36.73 -6.25 9.89
N VAL A 289 36.49 -6.14 11.19
CA VAL A 289 35.24 -6.54 11.86
C VAL A 289 34.04 -5.77 11.31
N MET A 290 34.18 -4.45 11.17
CA MET A 290 33.11 -3.62 10.62
C MET A 290 32.82 -3.98 9.16
N GLU A 291 33.86 -4.13 8.33
CA GLU A 291 33.68 -4.46 6.91
C GLU A 291 32.99 -5.83 6.72
N SER A 292 33.43 -6.85 7.46
CA SER A 292 32.85 -8.19 7.41
C SER A 292 31.40 -8.22 7.93
N GLY A 293 31.10 -7.47 9.00
CA GLY A 293 29.73 -7.32 9.51
C GLY A 293 28.80 -6.65 8.51
N LEU A 294 29.27 -5.61 7.81
CA LEU A 294 28.47 -4.92 6.79
C LEU A 294 28.24 -5.77 5.54
N LYS A 295 29.17 -6.67 5.19
CA LYS A 295 28.95 -7.69 4.13
C LYS A 295 27.87 -8.69 4.52
N GLN A 296 27.86 -9.17 5.77
CA GLN A 296 26.81 -10.07 6.27
C GLN A 296 25.45 -9.38 6.34
N MET A 297 25.41 -8.13 6.82
CA MET A 297 24.20 -7.30 6.77
C MET A 297 23.68 -7.24 5.33
N PHE A 298 24.52 -6.84 4.37
CA PHE A 298 24.12 -6.71 2.98
C PHE A 298 23.49 -7.99 2.43
N TYR A 299 24.12 -9.14 2.69
CA TYR A 299 23.61 -10.44 2.30
C TYR A 299 22.20 -10.72 2.85
N VAL A 300 22.00 -10.54 4.16
CA VAL A 300 20.69 -10.74 4.80
C VAL A 300 19.64 -9.80 4.21
N MET A 301 19.98 -8.52 4.03
CA MET A 301 19.06 -7.51 3.51
C MET A 301 18.64 -7.81 2.06
N VAL A 302 19.57 -8.18 1.18
CA VAL A 302 19.27 -8.50 -0.21
C VAL A 302 18.44 -9.78 -0.32
N MET A 303 18.84 -10.85 0.38
CA MET A 303 18.16 -12.14 0.27
C MET A 303 16.74 -12.07 0.83
N ARG A 304 16.55 -11.44 2.00
CA ARG A 304 15.20 -11.22 2.55
C ARG A 304 14.38 -10.27 1.67
N GLY A 305 15.00 -9.20 1.17
CA GLY A 305 14.35 -8.21 0.32
C GLY A 305 13.78 -8.82 -0.96
N LEU A 306 14.58 -9.58 -1.71
CA LEU A 306 14.18 -10.19 -3.00
C LEU A 306 13.04 -11.20 -2.84
N LEU A 307 13.00 -11.93 -1.73
CA LEU A 307 12.05 -13.01 -1.51
C LEU A 307 10.78 -12.53 -0.76
N SER A 308 10.81 -11.36 -0.15
CA SER A 308 9.69 -10.77 0.63
C SER A 308 8.36 -10.54 -0.13
N PRO A 309 8.30 -10.23 -1.44
CA PRO A 309 7.04 -10.04 -2.18
C PRO A 309 6.14 -11.27 -2.16
N PHE A 310 6.77 -12.44 -2.19
CA PHE A 310 6.08 -13.72 -2.21
C PHE A 310 5.84 -14.25 -0.79
N GLY A 311 6.24 -13.48 0.21
CA GLY A 311 6.05 -13.77 1.62
C GLY A 311 4.94 -12.93 2.24
N HIS A 312 5.28 -12.25 3.34
CA HIS A 312 4.41 -11.47 4.22
C HIS A 312 3.29 -10.68 3.50
N GLY A 313 3.60 -9.99 2.39
CA GLY A 313 2.61 -9.23 1.63
C GLY A 313 1.46 -10.09 1.08
N LEU A 314 1.77 -11.20 0.39
CA LEU A 314 0.73 -12.09 -0.15
C LEU A 314 0.04 -12.88 0.96
N TRP A 315 0.79 -13.35 1.97
CA TRP A 315 0.25 -14.16 3.07
C TRP A 315 -0.82 -13.39 3.84
N THR A 316 -0.47 -12.21 4.34
CA THR A 316 -1.40 -11.35 5.06
C THR A 316 -2.49 -10.82 4.15
N GLY A 317 -2.19 -10.50 2.89
CA GLY A 317 -3.20 -10.13 1.90
C GLY A 317 -4.32 -11.19 1.80
N MET A 318 -3.97 -12.47 1.72
CA MET A 318 -4.96 -13.56 1.67
C MET A 318 -5.78 -13.68 2.97
N VAL A 319 -5.14 -13.56 4.13
CA VAL A 319 -5.81 -13.62 5.44
C VAL A 319 -6.82 -12.49 5.60
N VAL A 320 -6.39 -11.26 5.30
CA VAL A 320 -7.23 -10.06 5.46
C VAL A 320 -8.34 -10.03 4.41
N ALA A 321 -8.08 -10.48 3.18
CA ALA A 321 -9.13 -10.62 2.18
C ALA A 321 -10.22 -11.61 2.63
N ALA A 322 -9.83 -12.76 3.18
CA ALA A 322 -10.78 -13.74 3.72
C ALA A 322 -11.56 -13.18 4.93
N PHE A 323 -10.91 -12.37 5.78
CA PHE A 323 -11.59 -11.66 6.86
C PHE A 323 -12.62 -10.65 6.33
N TRP A 324 -12.32 -9.95 5.23
CA TRP A 324 -13.26 -9.06 4.55
C TRP A 324 -14.47 -9.80 3.97
N GLN A 325 -14.27 -10.99 3.39
CA GLN A 325 -15.38 -11.84 2.91
C GLN A 325 -16.35 -12.22 4.03
N GLU A 326 -15.87 -12.32 5.25
CA GLU A 326 -16.71 -12.60 6.44
C GLU A 326 -17.29 -11.35 7.08
N GLY A 327 -17.36 -10.24 6.33
CA GLY A 327 -17.98 -9.00 6.79
C GLY A 327 -17.14 -8.24 7.82
N ARG A 328 -15.84 -8.56 7.94
CA ARG A 328 -14.90 -7.90 8.89
C ARG A 328 -15.31 -8.11 10.36
N ASP A 329 -15.92 -9.26 10.65
CA ASP A 329 -16.33 -9.66 11.99
C ASP A 329 -15.48 -10.85 12.49
N LEU A 330 -14.83 -10.68 13.64
CA LEU A 330 -13.94 -11.69 14.21
C LEU A 330 -14.69 -12.97 14.61
N ARG A 331 -15.92 -12.87 15.11
CA ARG A 331 -16.69 -14.04 15.56
C ARG A 331 -17.14 -14.89 14.38
N ARG A 332 -17.48 -14.25 13.26
CA ARG A 332 -17.81 -14.91 12.01
C ARG A 332 -16.57 -15.52 11.36
N ALA A 333 -15.48 -14.75 11.28
CA ALA A 333 -14.20 -15.20 10.74
C ALA A 333 -13.66 -16.44 11.48
N ALA A 334 -13.72 -16.45 12.82
CA ALA A 334 -13.27 -17.59 13.64
C ALA A 334 -14.04 -18.89 13.38
N ARG A 335 -15.25 -18.82 12.80
CA ARG A 335 -16.07 -19.99 12.42
C ARG A 335 -16.04 -20.27 10.92
N SER A 336 -15.45 -19.38 10.13
CA SER A 336 -15.43 -19.52 8.67
C SER A 336 -14.31 -20.46 8.22
N ARG A 337 -14.70 -21.48 7.45
CA ARG A 337 -13.74 -22.36 6.75
C ARG A 337 -12.87 -21.61 5.75
N VAL A 338 -13.33 -20.47 5.22
CA VAL A 338 -12.55 -19.68 4.26
C VAL A 338 -11.42 -18.95 4.97
N PHE A 339 -11.74 -18.25 6.06
CA PHE A 339 -10.76 -17.55 6.87
C PHE A 339 -9.76 -18.50 7.52
N LEU A 340 -10.23 -19.58 8.15
CA LEU A 340 -9.35 -20.55 8.80
C LEU A 340 -8.38 -21.23 7.82
N LYS A 341 -8.82 -21.52 6.58
CA LYS A 341 -7.94 -22.04 5.54
C LYS A 341 -6.90 -21.01 5.10
N ALA A 342 -7.30 -19.75 4.90
CA ALA A 342 -6.36 -18.69 4.53
C ALA A 342 -5.29 -18.48 5.61
N LEU A 343 -5.71 -18.46 6.89
CA LEU A 343 -4.80 -18.36 8.03
C LEU A 343 -3.88 -19.58 8.12
N ALA A 344 -4.40 -20.80 8.00
CA ALA A 344 -3.59 -22.01 8.01
C ALA A 344 -2.56 -22.05 6.86
N TYR A 345 -2.92 -21.57 5.67
CA TYR A 345 -1.97 -21.43 4.56
C TYR A 345 -0.87 -20.41 4.87
N ALA A 346 -1.21 -19.23 5.38
CA ALA A 346 -0.22 -18.23 5.75
C ALA A 346 0.75 -18.75 6.82
N ILE A 347 0.25 -19.41 7.86
CA ILE A 347 1.07 -20.05 8.92
C ILE A 347 1.97 -21.14 8.31
N GLY A 348 1.43 -22.01 7.46
CA GLY A 348 2.19 -23.08 6.82
C GLY A 348 3.29 -22.56 5.88
N LEU A 349 3.03 -21.47 5.16
CA LEU A 349 4.04 -20.81 4.32
C LEU A 349 5.13 -20.13 5.15
N HIS A 350 4.78 -19.55 6.30
CA HIS A 350 5.74 -19.07 7.30
C HIS A 350 6.63 -20.21 7.83
N ALA A 351 6.03 -21.34 8.21
CA ALA A 351 6.76 -22.52 8.65
C ALA A 351 7.74 -22.99 7.56
N LEU A 352 7.28 -23.10 6.31
CA LEU A 352 8.11 -23.52 5.18
C LEU A 352 9.25 -22.52 4.90
N TRP A 353 9.00 -21.22 5.01
CA TRP A 353 10.02 -20.19 4.93
C TRP A 353 11.07 -20.34 6.03
N ASN A 354 10.63 -20.54 7.28
CA ASN A 354 11.54 -20.64 8.43
C ASN A 354 12.31 -21.96 8.49
N VAL A 355 11.86 -23.01 7.81
CA VAL A 355 12.64 -24.24 7.60
C VAL A 355 13.89 -24.01 6.74
N GLN A 356 14.08 -22.81 6.16
CA GLN A 356 15.35 -22.41 5.52
C GLN A 356 16.58 -22.64 6.42
N MET A 357 16.41 -22.57 7.74
CA MET A 357 17.47 -22.86 8.69
C MET A 357 17.99 -24.31 8.60
N PHE A 358 17.22 -25.21 8.00
CA PHE A 358 17.56 -26.63 7.81
C PHE A 358 17.85 -27.00 6.35
N ILE A 359 17.14 -26.38 5.39
CA ILE A 359 17.21 -26.75 3.96
C ILE A 359 17.71 -25.61 3.05
N GLY A 360 18.26 -24.54 3.64
CA GLY A 360 18.75 -23.38 2.91
C GLY A 360 17.68 -22.70 2.06
N TYR A 361 18.05 -22.21 0.88
CA TYR A 361 17.19 -21.42 0.00
C TYR A 361 16.03 -22.17 -0.65
N ILE A 362 15.97 -23.50 -0.49
CA ILE A 362 14.85 -24.29 -1.01
C ILE A 362 13.54 -23.90 -0.33
N GLY A 363 13.56 -23.67 1.00
CA GLY A 363 12.37 -23.28 1.76
C GLY A 363 11.74 -21.95 1.28
N PRO A 364 12.51 -20.85 1.19
CA PRO A 364 12.01 -19.56 0.69
C PRO A 364 11.56 -19.60 -0.77
N LEU A 365 12.26 -20.33 -1.64
CA LEU A 365 11.85 -20.48 -3.04
C LEU A 365 10.55 -21.27 -3.17
N ALA A 366 10.42 -22.38 -2.42
CA ALA A 366 9.22 -23.20 -2.40
C ALA A 366 8.03 -22.43 -1.83
N SER A 367 8.22 -21.71 -0.72
CA SER A 367 7.18 -20.87 -0.14
C SER A 367 6.77 -19.75 -1.11
N GLY A 368 7.72 -19.10 -1.78
CA GLY A 368 7.41 -18.09 -2.79
C GLY A 368 6.58 -18.64 -3.96
N TYR A 369 6.99 -19.77 -4.53
CA TYR A 369 6.26 -20.44 -5.61
C TYR A 369 4.83 -20.82 -5.19
N LEU A 370 4.67 -21.47 -4.02
CA LEU A 370 3.37 -21.87 -3.50
C LEU A 370 2.47 -20.66 -3.21
N SER A 371 3.05 -19.55 -2.73
CA SER A 371 2.31 -18.31 -2.46
C SER A 371 1.69 -17.75 -3.73
N VAL A 372 2.45 -17.67 -4.83
CA VAL A 372 1.93 -17.22 -6.12
C VAL A 372 0.85 -18.16 -6.64
N ARG A 373 1.05 -19.48 -6.52
CA ARG A 373 0.07 -20.48 -6.96
C ARG A 373 -1.24 -20.38 -6.19
N LEU A 374 -1.18 -20.32 -4.86
CA LEU A 374 -2.34 -20.19 -3.98
C LEU A 374 -3.06 -18.87 -4.21
N PHE A 375 -2.31 -17.78 -4.35
CA PHE A 375 -2.86 -16.46 -4.65
C PHE A 375 -3.63 -16.45 -5.97
N ARG A 376 -3.07 -17.03 -7.04
CA ARG A 376 -3.77 -17.17 -8.32
C ARG A 376 -5.06 -17.98 -8.20
N GLN A 377 -5.01 -19.11 -7.49
CA GLN A 377 -6.21 -19.94 -7.26
C GLN A 377 -7.29 -19.19 -6.50
N LEU A 378 -6.93 -18.42 -5.46
CA LEU A 378 -7.89 -17.62 -4.70
C LEU A 378 -8.49 -16.49 -5.57
N LEU A 379 -7.65 -15.75 -6.30
CA LEU A 379 -8.11 -14.69 -7.20
C LEU A 379 -9.07 -15.21 -8.28
N GLN A 380 -8.78 -16.38 -8.88
CA GLN A 380 -9.53 -16.92 -10.01
C GLN A 380 -10.80 -17.67 -9.57
N ASN A 381 -10.77 -18.43 -8.46
CA ASN A 381 -11.85 -19.38 -8.13
C ASN A 381 -12.80 -18.91 -7.03
N LYS A 382 -12.52 -17.82 -6.32
CA LYS A 382 -13.32 -17.40 -5.14
C LYS A 382 -13.84 -15.97 -5.17
N GLY A 383 -13.87 -15.33 -6.34
CA GLY A 383 -14.49 -14.01 -6.50
C GLY A 383 -13.77 -12.88 -5.76
N PHE A 384 -12.49 -13.03 -5.40
CA PHE A 384 -11.71 -11.91 -4.85
C PHE A 384 -11.50 -10.79 -5.87
N ALA A 385 -11.60 -11.09 -7.18
CA ALA A 385 -11.48 -10.13 -8.27
C ALA A 385 -12.80 -9.45 -8.66
N THR A 386 -13.93 -9.92 -8.15
CA THR A 386 -15.25 -9.27 -8.28
C THR A 386 -15.52 -8.36 -7.10
#